data_AF-D1W8K3-F1
#
_entry.id   AF-D1W8K3-F1
#
_cell.length_a   1.000
_cell.length_b   1.000
_cell.length_c   1.000
_cell.angle_alpha   90.00
_cell.angle_beta   90.00
_cell.angle_gamma   90.00
#
_symmetry.space_group_name_H-M   'P 1'
#
loop_
_entity.id
_entity.type
_entity.pdbx_description
1 polymer ?
#
loop_
_entity_poly.entity_id
_entity_poly.type
_entity_poly.pdbx_seq_one_letter_code
_entity_poly.pdbx_strand_id
1 'polypeptide(L)'
;MLLANIPTSAKAQVNNTSQETFDYQLLRHGEMALTMTLDNQPALFVLALNEKTVLFQEEKSTPETVQNTTHTLSLGKSLYAEKQSFAVESAPATYREQDVKGLLGMDMFRNVVLTIDAKNQKLTISAPYRPDFMKLSNRIRLNEAPQQVLRLPVMVNQQNVSLPLRLDQSADLTLSQEQCQQLGVTTSRSLKIAHTEWETAIATTKEAAGSFLGNGILQHGLLSIDFTKASIYFQAYDENAIVYKSVSKSDIVVETGKPTDIGRTYFLDHVWDYTASTPYTYRDNVPCVIDFWANWCIPCKRLSPLIDELAKKYAGKIKFYKVNYDQEKKLADDLDIGALPTLLVIPTKGKPQTIVGPKHEELEQRILEYTGENTKE
;
A
#
# COMPACT_ATOMS: atom_id res chain seq x y z
N MET A 1 16.18 26.49 22.57
CA MET A 1 15.06 25.54 22.44
C MET A 1 15.19 24.87 21.08
N LEU A 2 15.75 23.66 21.04
CA LEU A 2 15.89 22.88 19.82
C LEU A 2 14.50 22.39 19.38
N LEU A 3 14.04 22.83 18.22
CA LEU A 3 12.96 22.15 17.49
C LEU A 3 13.59 20.91 16.85
N ALA A 4 13.31 19.75 17.44
CA ALA A 4 13.70 18.47 16.87
C ALA A 4 13.03 18.31 15.49
N ASN A 5 13.85 18.02 14.47
CA ASN A 5 13.39 17.57 13.16
C ASN A 5 12.54 16.31 13.33
N ILE A 6 11.23 16.45 13.20
CA ILE A 6 10.31 15.33 13.07
C ILE A 6 10.55 14.74 11.68
N PRO A 7 10.89 13.44 11.54
CA PRO A 7 11.04 12.83 10.22
C PRO A 7 9.73 12.92 9.43
N THR A 8 9.85 13.38 8.19
CA THR A 8 8.78 13.82 7.29
C THR A 8 7.76 12.73 6.93
N SER A 9 8.04 11.46 7.24
CA SER A 9 7.09 10.35 7.13
C SER A 9 5.90 10.47 8.10
N ALA A 10 6.03 11.24 9.18
CA ALA A 10 4.93 11.52 10.11
C ALA A 10 3.92 12.55 9.56
N LYS A 11 4.33 13.42 8.62
CA LYS A 11 3.45 14.45 8.03
C LYS A 11 2.57 13.92 6.90
N ALA A 12 2.95 12.80 6.26
CA ALA A 12 2.15 12.18 5.21
C ALA A 12 0.93 11.39 5.74
N GLN A 13 0.79 11.22 7.06
CA GLN A 13 -0.01 10.13 7.61
C GLN A 13 -1.19 10.51 8.50
N VAL A 14 -1.57 11.78 8.56
CA VAL A 14 -2.65 12.20 9.48
C VAL A 14 -4.04 11.66 9.04
N ASN A 15 -4.23 11.20 7.78
CA ASN A 15 -5.58 10.92 7.25
C ASN A 15 -5.78 9.58 6.49
N ASN A 16 -4.85 8.61 6.53
CA ASN A 16 -4.97 7.39 5.72
C ASN A 16 -5.23 6.13 6.59
N THR A 17 -6.49 5.68 6.67
CA THR A 17 -6.86 4.33 7.15
C THR A 17 -7.06 3.38 5.97
N SER A 18 -6.08 3.32 5.05
CA SER A 18 -6.15 2.47 3.86
C SER A 18 -5.19 1.29 3.97
N GLN A 19 -5.72 0.11 3.66
CA GLN A 19 -4.94 -1.08 3.35
C GLN A 19 -4.76 -1.10 1.83
N GLU A 20 -3.52 -1.08 1.35
CA GLU A 20 -3.19 -1.16 -0.07
C GLU A 20 -2.36 -2.40 -0.31
N THR A 21 -2.64 -3.11 -1.40
CA THR A 21 -1.91 -4.34 -1.76
C THR A 21 -1.34 -4.21 -3.16
N PHE A 22 -0.05 -4.49 -3.26
CA PHE A 22 0.76 -4.41 -4.47
C PHE A 22 1.25 -5.80 -4.84
N ASP A 23 1.36 -6.03 -6.14
CA ASP A 23 2.16 -7.13 -6.67
C ASP A 23 3.64 -6.78 -6.54
N TYR A 24 4.44 -7.76 -6.10
CA TYR A 24 5.89 -7.69 -6.22
C TYR A 24 6.36 -8.77 -7.19
N GLN A 25 7.51 -8.55 -7.81
CA GLN A 25 8.16 -9.53 -8.67
C GLN A 25 9.41 -10.10 -8.00
N LEU A 26 9.74 -11.34 -8.32
CA LEU A 26 11.02 -11.93 -7.92
C LEU A 26 12.06 -11.64 -9.00
N LEU A 27 13.24 -11.20 -8.58
CA LEU A 27 14.41 -11.06 -9.45
C LEU A 27 15.10 -12.40 -9.67
N ARG A 28 16.13 -12.42 -10.53
CA ARG A 28 16.88 -13.64 -10.89
C ARG A 28 17.42 -14.44 -9.70
N HIS A 29 17.75 -13.80 -8.57
CA HIS A 29 18.26 -14.49 -7.38
C HIS A 29 17.24 -14.58 -6.24
N GLY A 30 15.96 -14.36 -6.54
CA GLY A 30 14.85 -14.51 -5.59
C GLY A 30 14.59 -13.28 -4.73
N GLU A 31 15.24 -12.15 -4.99
CA GLU A 31 14.97 -10.90 -4.30
C GLU A 31 13.58 -10.38 -4.66
N MET A 32 12.84 -9.89 -3.67
CA MET A 32 11.53 -9.29 -3.87
C MET A 32 11.70 -7.84 -4.35
N ALA A 33 11.11 -7.49 -5.49
CA ALA A 33 11.19 -6.16 -6.06
C ALA A 33 9.80 -5.58 -6.37
N LEU A 34 9.65 -4.29 -6.12
CA LEU A 34 8.40 -3.53 -6.28
C LEU A 34 8.61 -2.43 -7.29
N THR A 35 7.62 -2.20 -8.15
CA THR A 35 7.59 -0.99 -8.97
C THR A 35 7.02 0.15 -8.13
N MET A 36 7.82 1.18 -7.93
CA MET A 36 7.49 2.42 -7.22
C MET A 36 7.44 3.57 -8.21
N THR A 37 6.91 4.71 -7.79
CA THR A 37 7.00 5.95 -8.56
C THR A 37 8.13 6.81 -7.99
N LEU A 38 9.20 6.98 -8.78
CA LEU A 38 10.32 7.89 -8.53
C LEU A 38 10.19 9.09 -9.48
N ASP A 39 10.01 10.30 -8.94
CA ASP A 39 9.81 11.54 -9.72
C ASP A 39 8.76 11.42 -10.84
N ASN A 40 7.61 10.85 -10.49
CA ASN A 40 6.48 10.58 -11.41
C ASN A 40 6.78 9.55 -12.52
N GLN A 41 7.88 8.81 -12.43
CA GLN A 41 8.21 7.72 -13.33
C GLN A 41 8.23 6.37 -12.59
N PRO A 42 7.76 5.27 -13.21
CA PRO A 42 7.88 3.95 -12.63
C PRO A 42 9.36 3.55 -12.53
N ALA A 43 9.76 3.03 -11.39
CA ALA A 43 11.12 2.62 -11.07
C ALA A 43 11.11 1.38 -10.17
N LEU A 44 11.99 0.42 -10.45
CA LEU A 44 12.03 -0.85 -9.75
C LEU A 44 12.96 -0.78 -8.53
N PHE A 45 12.47 -1.21 -7.36
CA PHE A 45 13.22 -1.22 -6.11
C PHE A 45 13.23 -2.59 -5.47
N VAL A 46 14.36 -3.01 -4.92
CA VAL A 46 14.48 -4.27 -4.15
C VAL A 46 14.12 -4.03 -2.68
N LEU A 47 13.24 -4.85 -2.12
CA LEU A 47 12.90 -4.81 -0.70
C LEU A 47 14.07 -5.37 0.14
N ALA A 48 14.75 -4.49 0.86
CA ALA A 48 15.95 -4.82 1.63
C ALA A 48 15.84 -4.28 3.06
N LEU A 49 15.03 -4.93 3.89
CA LEU A 49 14.65 -4.39 5.22
C LEU A 49 15.80 -4.10 6.19
N ASN A 50 16.98 -4.72 6.04
CA ASN A 50 18.14 -4.43 6.88
C ASN A 50 19.12 -3.42 6.28
N GLU A 51 18.86 -2.99 5.04
CA GLU A 51 19.63 -1.95 4.39
C GLU A 51 18.92 -0.61 4.55
N LYS A 52 19.64 0.48 4.28
CA LYS A 52 19.02 1.79 4.12
C LYS A 52 18.38 1.91 2.75
N THR A 53 17.35 2.73 2.66
CA THR A 53 16.83 3.15 1.36
C THR A 53 17.87 3.99 0.62
N VAL A 54 18.26 3.53 -0.57
CA VAL A 54 19.27 4.17 -1.42
C VAL A 54 18.81 4.17 -2.87
N LEU A 55 19.27 5.16 -3.64
CA LEU A 55 19.11 5.22 -5.08
C LEU A 55 20.38 4.74 -5.76
N PHE A 56 20.23 4.06 -6.89
CA PHE A 56 21.34 3.65 -7.71
C PHE A 56 21.54 4.60 -8.89
N GLN A 57 22.81 4.84 -9.21
CA GLN A 57 23.23 5.54 -10.43
C GLN A 57 24.03 4.63 -11.35
N GLU A 58 23.97 4.90 -12.65
CA GLU A 58 24.90 4.34 -13.62
C GLU A 58 26.28 4.99 -13.41
N GLU A 59 27.35 4.19 -13.44
CA GLU A 59 28.69 4.66 -13.11
C GLU A 59 29.14 5.84 -14.00
N LYS A 60 29.38 7.01 -13.39
CA LYS A 60 30.43 7.94 -13.84
C LYS A 60 31.05 8.75 -12.67
N SER A 61 32.35 8.47 -12.50
CA SER A 61 33.44 9.22 -11.84
C SER A 61 33.56 9.30 -10.31
N THR A 62 34.67 8.69 -9.84
CA THR A 62 35.47 8.89 -8.62
C THR A 62 34.85 8.53 -7.26
N PRO A 63 35.64 7.91 -6.35
CA PRO A 63 35.16 7.45 -5.06
C PRO A 63 35.11 8.61 -4.03
N GLU A 64 34.28 8.42 -3.00
CA GLU A 64 34.38 9.02 -1.65
C GLU A 64 33.43 10.14 -1.21
N THR A 65 32.36 10.46 -1.94
CA THR A 65 31.24 11.20 -1.31
C THR A 65 29.92 10.51 -1.58
N VAL A 66 29.27 10.04 -0.52
CA VAL A 66 27.84 9.68 -0.54
C VAL A 66 27.10 10.95 -0.95
N GLN A 67 26.70 11.02 -2.21
CA GLN A 67 25.91 12.13 -2.71
C GLN A 67 24.47 11.87 -2.28
N ASN A 68 23.86 12.88 -1.67
CA ASN A 68 22.45 12.84 -1.36
C ASN A 68 21.70 13.61 -2.44
N THR A 69 20.69 12.99 -3.04
CA THR A 69 19.84 13.63 -4.04
C THR A 69 18.41 13.67 -3.56
N THR A 70 17.71 14.76 -3.86
CA THR A 70 16.33 14.99 -3.43
C THR A 70 15.38 14.50 -4.49
N HIS A 71 14.54 13.53 -4.13
CA HIS A 71 13.57 12.92 -5.03
C HIS A 71 12.21 12.77 -4.34
N THR A 72 11.17 12.57 -5.14
CA THR A 72 9.89 12.08 -4.65
C THR A 72 9.82 10.58 -4.91
N LEU A 73 9.61 9.79 -3.86
CA LEU A 73 9.45 8.34 -3.95
C LEU A 73 8.10 7.94 -3.35
N SER A 74 7.33 7.13 -4.07
CA SER A 74 6.02 6.69 -3.59
C SER A 74 5.64 5.27 -4.02
N LEU A 75 4.86 4.61 -3.18
CA LEU A 75 4.20 3.34 -3.46
C LEU A 75 2.77 3.42 -2.92
N GLY A 76 1.82 3.50 -3.85
CA GLY A 76 0.41 3.80 -3.55
C GLY A 76 0.23 5.10 -2.77
N LYS A 77 -0.80 5.14 -1.92
CA LYS A 77 -1.19 6.29 -1.10
C LYS A 77 -0.53 6.27 0.29
N SER A 78 -0.04 5.12 0.75
CA SER A 78 0.42 4.89 2.13
C SER A 78 1.92 5.06 2.33
N LEU A 79 2.73 4.84 1.29
CA LEU A 79 4.17 5.03 1.33
C LEU A 79 4.53 6.20 0.44
N TYR A 80 4.81 7.36 1.03
CA TYR A 80 5.08 8.59 0.30
C TYR A 80 6.19 9.38 0.98
N ALA A 81 7.26 9.64 0.23
CA ALA A 81 8.41 10.44 0.61
C ALA A 81 8.54 11.60 -0.38
N GLU A 82 7.92 12.73 -0.06
CA GLU A 82 7.99 13.94 -0.89
C GLU A 82 9.32 14.65 -0.68
N LYS A 83 10.06 14.91 -1.78
CA LYS A 83 11.30 15.69 -1.77
C LYS A 83 12.24 15.26 -0.63
N GLN A 84 12.39 13.94 -0.46
CA GLN A 84 13.30 13.37 0.52
C GLN A 84 14.68 13.20 -0.10
N SER A 85 15.72 13.45 0.70
CA SER A 85 17.09 13.18 0.31
C SER A 85 17.43 11.70 0.51
N PHE A 86 17.84 11.04 -0.55
CA PHE A 86 18.29 9.65 -0.55
C PHE A 86 19.78 9.59 -0.83
N ALA A 87 20.47 8.67 -0.16
CA ALA A 87 21.86 8.37 -0.49
C ALA A 87 21.92 7.72 -1.87
N VAL A 88 22.92 8.10 -2.67
CA VAL A 88 23.17 7.55 -4.00
C VAL A 88 24.38 6.62 -3.95
N GLU A 89 24.19 5.41 -4.47
CA GLU A 89 25.21 4.38 -4.52
C GLU A 89 25.40 3.85 -5.95
N SER A 90 26.53 3.19 -6.18
CA SER A 90 26.76 2.51 -7.46
C SER A 90 25.92 1.23 -7.52
N ALA A 91 25.15 1.04 -8.59
CA ALA A 91 24.39 -0.19 -8.77
C ALA A 91 25.33 -1.41 -8.79
N PRO A 92 25.08 -2.47 -8.00
CA PRO A 92 25.63 -3.79 -8.24
C PRO A 92 25.35 -4.28 -9.66
N ALA A 93 26.28 -5.04 -10.26
CA ALA A 93 26.14 -5.51 -11.64
C ALA A 93 24.84 -6.29 -11.88
N THR A 94 24.45 -7.14 -10.93
CA THR A 94 23.20 -7.94 -10.96
C THR A 94 21.93 -7.08 -11.00
N TYR A 95 21.97 -5.90 -10.39
CA TYR A 95 20.86 -4.94 -10.34
C TYR A 95 20.82 -4.05 -11.59
N ARG A 96 21.97 -3.73 -12.19
CA ARG A 96 22.04 -3.04 -13.49
C ARG A 96 21.37 -3.84 -14.60
N GLU A 97 21.65 -5.14 -14.66
CA GLU A 97 21.08 -6.02 -15.69
C GLU A 97 19.54 -6.12 -15.64
N GLN A 98 18.94 -5.75 -14.50
CA GLN A 98 17.50 -5.82 -14.24
C GLN A 98 16.86 -4.44 -14.05
N ASP A 99 17.59 -3.37 -14.40
CA ASP A 99 17.16 -1.97 -14.28
C ASP A 99 16.62 -1.57 -12.89
N VAL A 100 17.20 -2.14 -11.84
CA VAL A 100 16.85 -1.79 -10.46
C VAL A 100 17.41 -0.40 -10.15
N LYS A 101 16.55 0.49 -9.66
CA LYS A 101 16.86 1.89 -9.35
C LYS A 101 17.23 2.15 -7.89
N GLY A 102 17.11 1.16 -7.02
CA GLY A 102 17.51 1.32 -5.62
C GLY A 102 17.11 0.16 -4.71
N LEU A 103 17.47 0.33 -3.43
CA LEU A 103 17.01 -0.53 -2.33
C LEU A 103 15.95 0.19 -1.52
N LEU A 104 14.99 -0.57 -1.01
CA LEU A 104 13.92 -0.11 -0.15
C LEU A 104 14.12 -0.68 1.26
N GLY A 105 14.64 0.16 2.15
CA GLY A 105 14.97 -0.17 3.53
C GLY A 105 13.79 -0.05 4.49
N MET A 106 13.97 -0.52 5.73
CA MET A 106 12.94 -0.39 6.78
C MET A 106 12.58 1.07 7.11
N ASP A 107 13.47 2.01 6.81
CA ASP A 107 13.28 3.43 7.08
C ASP A 107 12.05 4.01 6.36
N MET A 108 11.69 3.45 5.21
CA MET A 108 10.49 3.83 4.46
C MET A 108 9.20 3.31 5.10
N PHE A 109 9.26 2.23 5.87
CA PHE A 109 8.08 1.56 6.43
C PHE A 109 7.79 1.92 7.89
N ARG A 110 8.57 2.82 8.52
CA ARG A 110 8.54 3.06 9.97
C ARG A 110 7.16 3.41 10.55
N ASN A 111 6.27 3.95 9.73
CA ASN A 111 4.96 4.37 10.20
C ASN A 111 3.81 3.52 9.66
N VAL A 112 4.09 2.43 8.97
CA VAL A 112 3.05 1.54 8.42
C VAL A 112 3.19 0.14 9.02
N VAL A 113 2.18 -0.68 8.76
CA VAL A 113 2.26 -2.13 8.90
C VAL A 113 2.55 -2.71 7.52
N LEU A 114 3.68 -3.40 7.39
CA LEU A 114 4.09 -4.09 6.16
C LEU A 114 3.73 -5.56 6.28
N THR A 115 2.97 -6.11 5.34
CA THR A 115 2.65 -7.54 5.29
C THR A 115 3.12 -8.16 3.98
N ILE A 116 3.86 -9.26 4.08
CA ILE A 116 4.42 -10.01 2.94
C ILE A 116 3.67 -11.34 2.85
N ASP A 117 3.05 -11.59 1.70
CA ASP A 117 2.51 -12.88 1.29
C ASP A 117 3.34 -13.41 0.12
N ALA A 118 4.23 -14.35 0.41
CA ALA A 118 5.08 -14.94 -0.61
C ALA A 118 4.35 -15.95 -1.51
N LYS A 119 3.31 -16.60 -0.98
CA LYS A 119 2.50 -17.57 -1.72
C LYS A 119 1.72 -16.91 -2.86
N ASN A 120 1.19 -15.72 -2.62
CA ASN A 120 0.42 -14.96 -3.61
C ASN A 120 1.22 -13.80 -4.25
N GLN A 121 2.50 -13.66 -3.93
CA GLN A 121 3.39 -12.57 -4.38
C GLN A 121 2.81 -11.17 -4.12
N LYS A 122 2.18 -11.01 -2.94
CA LYS A 122 1.55 -9.76 -2.53
C LYS A 122 2.33 -9.09 -1.41
N LEU A 123 2.38 -7.76 -1.49
CA LEU A 123 2.86 -6.90 -0.43
C LEU A 123 1.74 -5.94 -0.03
N THR A 124 1.30 -6.00 1.22
CA THR A 124 0.23 -5.17 1.75
C THR A 124 0.79 -4.14 2.72
N ILE A 125 0.48 -2.86 2.50
CA ILE A 125 0.77 -1.77 3.41
C ILE A 125 -0.55 -1.33 4.05
N SER A 126 -0.59 -1.20 5.37
CA SER A 126 -1.75 -0.67 6.07
C SER A 126 -1.36 0.27 7.21
N ALA A 127 -2.22 1.24 7.52
CA ALA A 127 -2.05 2.13 8.66
C ALA A 127 -3.42 2.50 9.26
N PRO A 128 -3.53 2.74 10.58
CA PRO A 128 -2.54 2.44 11.64
C PRO A 128 -2.68 1.00 12.17
N TYR A 129 -3.50 0.17 11.53
CA TYR A 129 -3.80 -1.19 11.98
C TYR A 129 -3.24 -2.22 11.02
N ARG A 130 -2.89 -3.38 11.57
CA ARG A 130 -2.60 -4.58 10.77
C ARG A 130 -3.79 -4.92 9.86
N PRO A 131 -3.59 -5.61 8.74
CA PRO A 131 -4.70 -6.11 7.93
C PRO A 131 -5.62 -7.01 8.73
N ASP A 132 -6.93 -6.96 8.48
CA ASP A 132 -7.95 -7.70 9.24
C ASP A 132 -7.78 -9.22 9.15
N PHE A 133 -7.23 -9.71 8.03
CA PHE A 133 -6.96 -11.13 7.81
C PHE A 133 -5.83 -11.70 8.68
N MET A 134 -4.99 -10.85 9.27
CA MET A 134 -4.03 -11.30 10.29
C MET A 134 -4.80 -11.60 11.59
N LYS A 135 -4.40 -12.58 12.40
CA LYS A 135 -5.07 -12.89 13.67
C LYS A 135 -4.24 -12.33 14.83
N LEU A 136 -4.90 -11.69 15.82
CA LEU A 136 -4.20 -11.11 16.98
C LEU A 136 -3.44 -12.16 17.80
N SER A 137 -3.89 -13.41 17.81
CA SER A 137 -3.20 -14.53 18.45
C SER A 137 -1.79 -14.73 17.91
N ASN A 138 -1.57 -14.48 16.62
CA ASN A 138 -0.27 -14.65 15.95
C ASN A 138 0.73 -13.52 16.24
N ARG A 139 0.40 -12.57 17.12
CA ARG A 139 1.25 -11.41 17.44
C ARG A 139 2.38 -11.77 18.38
N ILE A 140 3.58 -11.36 18.02
CA ILE A 140 4.77 -11.30 18.86
C ILE A 140 5.09 -9.83 19.11
N ARG A 141 5.20 -9.42 20.38
CA ARG A 141 5.69 -8.08 20.73
C ARG A 141 7.21 -8.09 20.78
N LEU A 142 7.83 -7.10 20.15
CA LEU A 142 9.27 -6.88 20.26
C LEU A 142 9.55 -6.05 21.51
N ASN A 143 10.71 -6.26 22.11
CA ASN A 143 11.15 -5.49 23.28
C ASN A 143 11.42 -4.02 22.91
N GLU A 144 11.90 -3.79 21.69
CA GLU A 144 12.20 -2.46 21.16
C GLU A 144 11.81 -2.37 19.69
N ALA A 145 11.50 -1.16 19.23
CA ALA A 145 11.25 -0.92 17.82
C ALA A 145 12.55 -1.09 17.03
N PRO A 146 12.54 -1.85 15.91
CA PRO A 146 13.74 -2.10 15.12
C PRO A 146 14.30 -0.79 14.55
N GLN A 147 15.57 -0.51 14.89
CA GLN A 147 16.25 0.70 14.44
C GLN A 147 17.02 0.48 13.14
N GLN A 148 17.76 -0.62 13.05
CA GLN A 148 18.63 -0.95 11.91
C GLN A 148 18.45 -2.40 11.42
N VAL A 149 18.18 -3.33 12.33
CA VAL A 149 18.03 -4.75 12.01
C VAL A 149 16.73 -5.25 12.60
N LEU A 150 15.91 -5.88 11.76
CA LEU A 150 14.66 -6.50 12.20
C LEU A 150 14.99 -7.89 12.76
N ARG A 151 14.86 -8.06 14.08
CA ARG A 151 15.05 -9.36 14.74
C ARG A 151 13.70 -9.98 15.10
N LEU A 152 13.53 -11.26 14.78
CA LEU A 152 12.34 -12.03 15.13
C LEU A 152 12.66 -12.93 16.33
N PRO A 153 11.85 -12.84 17.40
CA PRO A 153 11.81 -13.86 18.44
C PRO A 153 11.24 -15.16 17.85
N VAL A 154 12.00 -16.24 17.95
CA VAL A 154 11.64 -17.58 17.49
C VAL A 154 12.04 -18.62 18.52
N MET A 155 11.46 -19.82 18.41
CA MET A 155 11.96 -20.99 19.13
C MET A 155 12.68 -21.90 18.13
N VAL A 156 13.93 -22.23 18.45
CA VAL A 156 14.70 -23.25 17.74
C VAL A 156 14.93 -24.38 18.73
N ASN A 157 14.40 -25.57 18.44
CA ASN A 157 14.53 -26.74 19.31
C ASN A 157 14.10 -26.45 20.77
N GLN A 158 12.92 -25.82 20.93
CA GLN A 158 12.35 -25.40 22.22
C GLN A 158 13.13 -24.31 22.98
N GLN A 159 14.19 -23.75 22.39
CA GLN A 159 14.96 -22.65 22.98
C GLN A 159 14.61 -21.34 22.30
N ASN A 160 14.34 -20.31 23.10
CA ASN A 160 14.04 -18.98 22.58
C ASN A 160 15.31 -18.28 22.10
N VAL A 161 15.31 -17.83 20.85
CA VAL A 161 16.36 -17.02 20.25
C VAL A 161 15.75 -15.85 19.48
N SER A 162 16.51 -14.76 19.33
CA SER A 162 16.10 -13.61 18.54
C SER A 162 17.07 -13.43 17.39
N LEU A 163 16.61 -13.69 16.17
CA LEU A 163 17.46 -13.77 14.98
C LEU A 163 17.11 -12.66 13.97
N PRO A 164 18.09 -12.04 13.31
CA PRO A 164 17.85 -11.07 12.25
C PRO A 164 17.15 -11.72 11.05
N LEU A 165 16.25 -10.97 10.38
CA LEU A 165 15.56 -11.40 9.16
C LEU A 165 16.29 -10.94 7.92
N ARG A 166 16.84 -11.84 7.13
CA ARG A 166 17.55 -11.57 5.87
C ARG A 166 16.71 -12.02 4.68
N LEU A 167 15.88 -11.12 4.15
CA LEU A 167 15.02 -11.41 3.00
C LEU A 167 15.80 -11.68 1.69
N ASP A 168 17.07 -11.31 1.67
CA ASP A 168 18.05 -11.55 0.60
C ASP A 168 18.66 -12.96 0.63
N GLN A 169 18.43 -13.74 1.70
CA GLN A 169 19.06 -15.04 1.89
C GLN A 169 18.03 -16.18 1.73
N SER A 170 18.31 -17.11 0.82
CA SER A 170 17.42 -18.22 0.48
C SER A 170 17.59 -19.42 1.42
N ALA A 171 17.13 -19.26 2.67
CA ALA A 171 17.06 -20.32 3.68
C ALA A 171 15.94 -20.01 4.69
N ASP A 172 15.45 -21.02 5.41
CA ASP A 172 14.59 -20.76 6.58
C ASP A 172 15.46 -20.26 7.74
N LEU A 173 16.50 -21.04 8.07
CA LEU A 173 17.36 -20.84 9.23
C LEU A 173 18.82 -21.08 8.86
N THR A 174 19.64 -20.07 9.12
CA THR A 174 21.11 -20.17 9.08
C THR A 174 21.66 -19.92 10.48
N LEU A 175 22.51 -20.83 10.97
CA LEU A 175 23.15 -20.68 12.27
C LEU A 175 24.67 -20.68 12.14
N SER A 176 25.33 -19.83 12.93
CA SER A 176 26.78 -19.91 13.12
C SER A 176 27.14 -21.19 13.90
N GLN A 177 28.39 -21.62 13.77
CA GLN A 177 28.89 -22.78 14.52
C GLN A 177 28.76 -22.60 16.04
N GLU A 178 29.01 -21.37 16.54
CA GLU A 178 28.85 -21.03 17.95
C GLU A 178 27.39 -21.15 18.40
N GLN A 179 26.44 -20.59 17.64
CA GLN A 179 25.01 -20.69 17.98
C GLN A 179 24.53 -22.14 17.93
N CYS A 180 25.02 -22.93 16.97
CA CYS A 180 24.75 -24.37 16.91
C CYS A 180 25.21 -25.08 18.19
N GLN A 181 26.40 -24.78 18.69
CA GLN A 181 26.92 -25.35 19.94
C GLN A 181 26.09 -24.91 21.16
N GLN A 182 25.75 -23.62 21.25
CA GLN A 182 24.93 -23.09 22.35
C GLN A 182 23.53 -23.73 22.42
N LEU A 183 22.90 -23.94 21.25
CA LEU A 183 21.56 -24.54 21.16
C LEU A 183 21.59 -26.08 21.17
N GLY A 184 22.77 -26.70 21.10
CA GLY A 184 22.91 -28.15 20.98
C GLY A 184 22.36 -28.71 19.65
N VAL A 185 22.51 -27.97 18.55
CA VAL A 185 21.91 -28.29 17.24
C VAL A 185 22.94 -28.54 16.14
N THR A 186 22.66 -29.46 15.21
CA THR A 186 23.64 -29.90 14.19
C THR A 186 23.13 -30.07 12.75
N THR A 187 21.87 -30.45 12.49
CA THR A 187 21.40 -30.75 11.11
C THR A 187 19.96 -30.32 10.78
N SER A 188 18.94 -30.86 11.45
CA SER A 188 17.50 -30.55 11.24
C SER A 188 16.81 -30.25 12.55
N ARG A 189 15.95 -29.24 12.61
CA ARG A 189 15.28 -28.84 13.87
C ARG A 189 13.87 -28.29 13.64
N SER A 190 13.05 -28.41 14.69
CA SER A 190 11.84 -27.62 14.84
C SER A 190 12.20 -26.13 14.97
N LEU A 191 11.68 -25.34 14.03
CA LEU A 191 11.63 -23.90 14.07
C LEU A 191 10.18 -23.49 14.31
N LYS A 192 9.97 -22.59 15.25
CA LYS A 192 8.65 -22.06 15.57
C LYS A 192 8.64 -20.55 15.65
N ILE A 193 7.69 -19.95 14.93
CA ILE A 193 7.40 -18.52 14.95
C ILE A 193 5.92 -18.35 15.31
N ALA A 194 5.68 -17.62 16.40
CA ALA A 194 4.34 -17.49 17.00
C ALA A 194 3.71 -18.87 17.27
N HIS A 195 2.62 -19.20 16.57
CA HIS A 195 1.92 -20.48 16.68
C HIS A 195 2.25 -21.47 15.55
N THR A 196 3.13 -21.11 14.63
CA THR A 196 3.49 -21.93 13.46
C THR A 196 4.82 -22.62 13.71
N GLU A 197 4.84 -23.95 13.58
CA GLU A 197 6.01 -24.80 13.86
C GLU A 197 6.22 -25.76 12.69
N TRP A 198 7.46 -25.89 12.24
CA TRP A 198 7.85 -26.79 11.15
C TRP A 198 9.29 -27.28 11.34
N GLU A 199 9.61 -28.37 10.66
CA GLU A 199 10.99 -28.87 10.60
C GLU A 199 11.75 -28.20 9.46
N THR A 200 12.97 -27.75 9.72
CA THR A 200 13.87 -27.18 8.72
C THR A 200 15.29 -27.69 8.88
N ALA A 201 15.99 -27.80 7.75
CA ALA A 201 17.44 -27.94 7.74
C ALA A 201 18.11 -26.63 8.21
N ILE A 202 19.26 -26.75 8.86
CA ILE A 202 20.10 -25.62 9.24
C ILE A 202 21.14 -25.40 8.13
N ALA A 203 21.06 -24.26 7.45
CA ALA A 203 22.15 -23.83 6.58
C ALA A 203 23.35 -23.39 7.44
N THR A 204 24.56 -23.78 7.05
CA THR A 204 25.80 -23.36 7.71
C THR A 204 26.39 -22.17 6.97
N THR A 205 26.76 -21.12 7.69
CA THR A 205 27.53 -20.01 7.13
C THR A 205 28.93 -19.95 7.72
N LYS A 206 29.92 -19.62 6.87
CA LYS A 206 31.28 -19.27 7.28
C LYS A 206 31.45 -17.76 7.47
N GLU A 207 30.46 -16.97 7.09
CA GLU A 207 30.49 -15.52 7.25
C GLU A 207 30.39 -15.14 8.73
N ALA A 208 31.13 -14.12 9.13
CA ALA A 208 31.01 -13.52 10.46
C ALA A 208 29.63 -12.87 10.70
N ALA A 209 28.81 -12.74 9.65
CA ALA A 209 27.48 -12.11 9.65
C ALA A 209 26.46 -12.77 10.61
N GLY A 210 26.79 -13.93 11.17
CA GLY A 210 26.07 -14.54 12.29
C GLY A 210 24.86 -15.37 11.87
N SER A 211 24.09 -15.80 12.86
CA SER A 211 22.85 -16.58 12.70
C SER A 211 21.71 -15.68 12.24
N PHE A 212 20.85 -16.15 11.32
CA PHE A 212 19.73 -15.37 10.77
C PHE A 212 18.57 -16.26 10.29
N LEU A 213 17.40 -15.66 10.14
CA LEU A 213 16.27 -16.23 9.39
C LEU A 213 16.31 -15.68 7.98
N GLY A 214 16.19 -16.55 6.97
CA GLY A 214 16.14 -16.10 5.57
C GLY A 214 14.70 -15.92 5.06
N ASN A 215 14.54 -15.71 3.76
CA ASN A 215 13.23 -15.57 3.13
C ASN A 215 12.43 -16.90 3.07
N GLY A 216 13.08 -18.04 3.30
CA GLY A 216 12.44 -19.36 3.24
C GLY A 216 11.28 -19.50 4.23
N ILE A 217 11.36 -18.79 5.37
CA ILE A 217 10.28 -18.76 6.36
C ILE A 217 8.94 -18.31 5.77
N LEU A 218 8.95 -17.50 4.69
CA LEU A 218 7.74 -17.00 4.04
C LEU A 218 6.97 -18.10 3.28
N GLN A 219 7.56 -19.27 3.08
CA GLN A 219 6.86 -20.44 2.53
C GLN A 219 5.88 -21.04 3.55
N HIS A 220 6.07 -20.76 4.84
CA HIS A 220 5.27 -21.33 5.93
C HIS A 220 4.18 -20.39 6.43
N GLY A 221 4.19 -19.11 6.04
CA GLY A 221 3.15 -18.17 6.44
C GLY A 221 3.37 -16.73 6.00
N LEU A 222 2.38 -15.91 6.34
CA LEU A 222 2.35 -14.47 6.17
C LEU A 222 3.19 -13.80 7.27
N LEU A 223 4.06 -12.88 6.86
CA LEU A 223 4.81 -12.05 7.79
C LEU A 223 4.26 -10.62 7.78
N SER A 224 3.75 -10.14 8.91
CA SER A 224 3.33 -8.75 9.08
C SER A 224 4.18 -8.05 10.13
N ILE A 225 4.70 -6.87 9.82
CA ILE A 225 5.60 -6.08 10.66
C ILE A 225 4.92 -4.74 10.93
N ASP A 226 4.50 -4.54 12.17
CA ASP A 226 3.94 -3.30 12.66
C ASP A 226 5.06 -2.47 13.29
N PHE A 227 5.66 -1.59 12.48
CA PHE A 227 6.74 -0.72 12.92
C PHE A 227 6.27 0.31 13.95
N THR A 228 4.98 0.66 13.95
CA THR A 228 4.40 1.64 14.88
C THR A 228 4.24 1.09 16.30
N LYS A 229 3.99 -0.21 16.43
CA LYS A 229 3.75 -0.88 17.72
C LYS A 229 4.85 -1.86 18.12
N ALA A 230 6.00 -1.82 17.43
CA ALA A 230 7.10 -2.75 17.62
C ALA A 230 6.59 -4.20 17.75
N SER A 231 5.78 -4.63 16.80
CA SER A 231 5.11 -5.93 16.84
C SER A 231 5.25 -6.64 15.49
N ILE A 232 5.37 -7.96 15.54
CA ILE A 232 5.38 -8.81 14.35
C ILE A 232 4.21 -9.79 14.46
N TYR A 233 3.67 -10.22 13.33
CA TYR A 233 2.70 -11.29 13.25
C TYR A 233 3.23 -12.31 12.25
N PHE A 234 3.18 -13.57 12.63
CA PHE A 234 3.50 -14.67 11.73
C PHE A 234 2.34 -15.67 11.73
N GLN A 235 1.64 -15.75 10.59
CA GLN A 235 0.42 -16.54 10.47
C GLN A 235 0.59 -17.57 9.36
N ALA A 236 0.49 -18.86 9.70
CA ALA A 236 0.41 -19.92 8.70
C ALA A 236 -0.65 -19.62 7.64
N TYR A 237 -0.40 -20.03 6.40
CA TYR A 237 -1.39 -19.89 5.33
C TYR A 237 -2.69 -20.63 5.71
N ASP A 238 -3.81 -19.92 5.67
CA ASP A 238 -5.13 -20.48 5.93
C ASP A 238 -5.58 -21.34 4.72
N GLU A 239 -6.51 -22.27 4.93
CA GLU A 239 -7.14 -23.04 3.83
C GLU A 239 -7.98 -22.12 2.94
N ASN A 240 -8.56 -21.08 3.54
CA ASN A 240 -9.29 -20.05 2.83
C ASN A 240 -8.34 -19.01 2.25
N ALA A 241 -8.34 -18.86 0.92
CA ALA A 241 -7.52 -17.87 0.24
C ALA A 241 -7.85 -16.45 0.71
N ILE A 242 -6.82 -15.63 0.95
CA ILE A 242 -7.00 -14.21 1.21
C ILE A 242 -7.52 -13.54 -0.06
N VAL A 243 -8.68 -12.90 0.05
CA VAL A 243 -9.19 -12.05 -1.02
C VAL A 243 -8.52 -10.69 -0.90
N TYR A 244 -7.45 -10.52 -1.68
CA TYR A 244 -6.83 -9.21 -1.84
C TYR A 244 -7.73 -8.32 -2.67
N LYS A 245 -8.14 -7.18 -2.10
CA LYS A 245 -8.61 -6.04 -2.90
C LYS A 245 -7.38 -5.53 -3.65
N SER A 246 -7.16 -6.03 -4.85
CA SER A 246 -6.03 -5.64 -5.66
C SER A 246 -6.08 -4.14 -5.93
N VAL A 247 -4.96 -3.45 -5.74
CA VAL A 247 -4.65 -2.22 -6.49
C VAL A 247 -4.12 -2.63 -7.87
N SER A 248 -4.76 -3.63 -8.49
CA SER A 248 -4.73 -3.74 -9.93
C SER A 248 -5.63 -2.63 -10.46
N LYS A 249 -5.40 -2.15 -11.67
CA LYS A 249 -6.47 -1.56 -12.47
C LYS A 249 -7.63 -2.55 -12.49
N SER A 250 -8.52 -2.51 -11.51
CA SER A 250 -9.81 -3.14 -11.68
C SER A 250 -10.49 -2.24 -12.70
N ASP A 251 -10.80 -2.83 -13.85
CA ASP A 251 -11.87 -2.31 -14.68
C ASP A 251 -13.08 -2.27 -13.76
N ILE A 252 -13.33 -1.12 -13.13
CA ILE A 252 -14.59 -0.90 -12.42
C ILE A 252 -15.64 -1.10 -13.50
N VAL A 253 -16.37 -2.20 -13.42
CA VAL A 253 -17.42 -2.51 -14.38
C VAL A 253 -18.57 -1.56 -14.08
N VAL A 254 -18.61 -0.46 -14.84
CA VAL A 254 -19.72 0.50 -14.78
C VAL A 254 -20.93 -0.15 -15.43
N GLU A 255 -21.78 -0.75 -14.61
CA GLU A 255 -23.05 -1.31 -15.06
C GLU A 255 -24.01 -0.19 -15.44
N THR A 256 -24.50 -0.24 -16.67
CA THR A 256 -25.53 0.68 -17.13
C THR A 256 -26.80 0.51 -16.28
N GLY A 257 -27.34 1.60 -15.74
CA GLY A 257 -28.56 1.56 -14.95
C GLY A 257 -28.37 1.39 -13.44
N LYS A 258 -27.14 1.41 -12.92
CA LYS A 258 -26.86 1.30 -11.48
C LYS A 258 -25.78 2.28 -11.03
N PRO A 259 -25.88 2.84 -9.80
CA PRO A 259 -24.78 3.60 -9.23
C PRO A 259 -23.59 2.68 -8.93
N THR A 260 -22.39 3.11 -9.32
CA THR A 260 -21.15 2.34 -9.10
C THR A 260 -20.28 3.01 -8.05
N ASP A 261 -19.84 2.27 -7.03
CA ASP A 261 -18.89 2.80 -6.04
C ASP A 261 -17.50 2.98 -6.68
N ILE A 262 -16.95 4.19 -6.58
CA ILE A 262 -15.65 4.56 -7.13
C ILE A 262 -14.77 5.26 -6.07
N GLY A 263 -13.46 5.15 -6.24
CA GLY A 263 -12.47 5.87 -5.42
C GLY A 263 -11.76 6.99 -6.18
N ARG A 264 -10.90 7.75 -5.49
CA ARG A 264 -10.13 8.86 -6.08
C ARG A 264 -9.36 8.49 -7.34
N THR A 265 -8.74 7.31 -7.37
CA THR A 265 -7.95 6.86 -8.52
C THR A 265 -8.81 6.72 -9.76
N TYR A 266 -9.94 6.02 -9.66
CA TYR A 266 -10.88 5.89 -10.79
C TYR A 266 -11.42 7.26 -11.22
N PHE A 267 -11.73 8.14 -10.26
CA PHE A 267 -12.16 9.50 -10.55
C PHE A 267 -11.12 10.27 -11.38
N LEU A 268 -9.85 10.27 -10.97
CA LEU A 268 -8.79 10.96 -11.70
C LEU A 268 -8.56 10.35 -13.09
N ASP A 269 -8.60 9.02 -13.18
CA ASP A 269 -8.32 8.30 -14.42
C ASP A 269 -9.46 8.42 -15.45
N HIS A 270 -10.72 8.37 -15.01
CA HIS A 270 -11.88 8.18 -15.90
C HIS A 270 -12.92 9.31 -15.86
N VAL A 271 -12.89 10.18 -14.85
CA VAL A 271 -13.87 11.25 -14.69
C VAL A 271 -13.20 12.60 -14.96
N TRP A 272 -12.34 13.03 -14.05
CA TRP A 272 -11.64 14.31 -14.13
C TRP A 272 -10.35 14.26 -13.29
N ASP A 273 -9.22 14.47 -13.96
CA ASP A 273 -7.94 14.71 -13.29
C ASP A 273 -7.79 16.20 -12.95
N TYR A 274 -8.16 16.55 -11.73
CA TYR A 274 -7.98 17.92 -11.20
C TYR A 274 -6.53 18.21 -10.78
N THR A 275 -5.64 17.21 -10.79
CA THR A 275 -4.24 17.38 -10.39
C THR A 275 -3.34 17.79 -11.55
N ALA A 276 -3.74 17.46 -12.78
CA ALA A 276 -3.06 17.91 -13.98
C ALA A 276 -3.10 19.45 -14.09
N SER A 277 -1.98 20.06 -14.48
CA SER A 277 -1.87 21.52 -14.72
C SER A 277 -2.52 21.95 -16.04
N THR A 278 -3.70 21.41 -16.34
CA THR A 278 -4.48 21.68 -17.56
C THR A 278 -5.87 22.19 -17.20
N PRO A 279 -6.54 22.96 -18.08
CA PRO A 279 -7.94 23.31 -17.89
C PRO A 279 -8.82 22.06 -17.70
N TYR A 280 -9.90 22.22 -16.94
CA TYR A 280 -10.90 21.17 -16.71
C TYR A 280 -11.26 20.44 -18.01
N THR A 281 -11.06 19.13 -18.04
CA THR A 281 -11.41 18.27 -19.17
C THR A 281 -12.10 17.02 -18.64
N TYR A 282 -13.39 16.88 -18.98
CA TYR A 282 -14.14 15.67 -18.70
C TYR A 282 -13.70 14.56 -19.65
N ARG A 283 -13.51 13.34 -19.13
CA ARG A 283 -12.91 12.23 -19.87
C ARG A 283 -13.91 11.29 -20.55
N ASP A 284 -15.21 11.61 -20.51
CA ASP A 284 -16.27 10.76 -21.05
C ASP A 284 -17.23 11.54 -21.97
N ASN A 285 -18.02 10.80 -22.76
CA ASN A 285 -19.01 11.36 -23.69
C ASN A 285 -20.43 11.36 -23.12
N VAL A 286 -20.62 10.81 -21.91
CA VAL A 286 -21.91 10.71 -21.21
C VAL A 286 -21.77 11.45 -19.89
N PRO A 287 -22.67 12.38 -19.52
CA PRO A 287 -22.55 13.10 -18.26
C PRO A 287 -22.65 12.15 -17.06
N CYS A 288 -22.13 12.55 -15.90
CA CYS A 288 -22.22 11.74 -14.71
C CYS A 288 -22.62 12.49 -13.45
N VAL A 289 -23.24 11.78 -12.52
CA VAL A 289 -23.61 12.24 -11.17
C VAL A 289 -22.86 11.40 -10.16
N ILE A 290 -22.23 12.05 -9.18
CA ILE A 290 -21.43 11.41 -8.15
C ILE A 290 -22.02 11.75 -6.79
N ASP A 291 -22.54 10.74 -6.09
CA ASP A 291 -23.11 10.85 -4.75
C ASP A 291 -22.04 10.65 -3.68
N PHE A 292 -21.68 11.73 -2.98
CA PHE A 292 -20.82 11.66 -1.81
C PHE A 292 -21.65 11.32 -0.58
N TRP A 293 -21.35 10.18 0.04
CA TRP A 293 -22.13 9.59 1.12
C TRP A 293 -21.27 9.05 2.29
N ALA A 294 -21.89 8.73 3.42
CA ALA A 294 -21.21 8.05 4.55
C ALA A 294 -22.16 7.13 5.34
N ASN A 295 -21.61 6.13 6.04
CA ASN A 295 -22.39 5.13 6.79
C ASN A 295 -23.21 5.73 7.96
N TRP A 296 -22.68 6.78 8.57
CA TRP A 296 -23.31 7.52 9.67
C TRP A 296 -24.32 8.57 9.18
N CYS A 297 -24.35 8.85 7.87
CA CYS A 297 -25.22 9.87 7.29
C CYS A 297 -26.63 9.33 7.02
N ILE A 298 -27.55 9.58 7.96
CA ILE A 298 -28.96 9.18 7.82
C ILE A 298 -29.63 9.82 6.59
N PRO A 299 -29.44 11.13 6.28
CA PRO A 299 -30.02 11.72 5.07
C PRO A 299 -29.51 11.06 3.78
N CYS A 300 -28.24 10.66 3.73
CA CYS A 300 -27.67 9.93 2.58
C CYS A 300 -28.39 8.60 2.34
N LYS A 301 -28.70 7.86 3.43
CA LYS A 301 -29.47 6.61 3.33
C LYS A 301 -30.87 6.81 2.79
N ARG A 302 -31.48 7.97 3.02
CA ARG A 302 -32.80 8.32 2.45
C ARG A 302 -32.70 8.70 0.97
N LEU A 303 -31.60 9.34 0.58
CA LEU A 303 -31.34 9.75 -0.80
C LEU A 303 -30.98 8.57 -1.72
N SER A 304 -30.24 7.57 -1.22
CA SER A 304 -29.72 6.46 -2.03
C SER A 304 -30.77 5.72 -2.88
N PRO A 305 -31.98 5.37 -2.37
CA PRO A 305 -33.00 4.73 -3.20
C PRO A 305 -33.43 5.58 -4.40
N LEU A 306 -33.52 6.90 -4.24
CA LEU A 306 -33.84 7.81 -5.34
C LEU A 306 -32.71 7.85 -6.38
N ILE A 307 -31.45 7.85 -5.94
CA ILE A 307 -30.31 7.75 -6.86
C ILE A 307 -30.32 6.43 -7.62
N ASP A 308 -30.66 5.31 -6.96
CA ASP A 308 -30.80 4.00 -7.61
C ASP A 308 -31.93 3.99 -8.66
N GLU A 309 -33.06 4.66 -8.39
CA GLU A 309 -34.17 4.82 -9.34
C GLU A 309 -33.78 5.69 -10.54
N LEU A 310 -33.11 6.82 -10.31
CA LEU A 310 -32.64 7.71 -11.37
C LEU A 310 -31.58 7.03 -12.24
N ALA A 311 -30.67 6.26 -11.64
CA ALA A 311 -29.69 5.48 -12.39
C ALA A 311 -30.37 4.53 -13.37
N LYS A 312 -31.42 3.82 -12.95
CA LYS A 312 -32.21 2.94 -13.83
C LYS A 312 -32.95 3.73 -14.91
N LYS A 313 -33.60 4.84 -14.53
CA LYS A 313 -34.40 5.67 -15.44
C LYS A 313 -33.56 6.29 -16.56
N TYR A 314 -32.34 6.71 -16.23
CA TYR A 314 -31.40 7.35 -17.16
C TYR A 314 -30.27 6.42 -17.62
N ALA A 315 -30.50 5.11 -17.58
CA ALA A 315 -29.58 4.10 -18.05
C ALA A 315 -29.07 4.43 -19.47
N GLY A 316 -27.76 4.57 -19.62
CA GLY A 316 -27.08 4.87 -20.88
C GLY A 316 -27.06 6.37 -21.24
N LYS A 317 -27.82 7.21 -20.55
CA LYS A 317 -27.85 8.68 -20.75
C LYS A 317 -27.07 9.44 -19.67
N ILE A 318 -27.09 8.95 -18.44
CA ILE A 318 -26.34 9.53 -17.32
C ILE A 318 -25.68 8.39 -16.56
N LYS A 319 -24.38 8.53 -16.27
CA LYS A 319 -23.65 7.60 -15.39
C LYS A 319 -23.81 8.03 -13.94
N PHE A 320 -24.04 7.06 -13.05
CA PHE A 320 -24.16 7.32 -11.63
C PHE A 320 -23.02 6.64 -10.88
N TYR A 321 -22.39 7.40 -10.01
CA TYR A 321 -21.30 6.94 -9.17
C TYR A 321 -21.57 7.28 -7.71
N LYS A 322 -20.93 6.54 -6.82
CA LYS A 322 -20.97 6.79 -5.38
C LYS A 322 -19.55 6.88 -4.86
N VAL A 323 -19.30 7.85 -3.97
CA VAL A 323 -18.02 8.02 -3.29
C VAL A 323 -18.29 8.04 -1.79
N ASN A 324 -17.65 7.13 -1.07
CA ASN A 324 -17.72 7.15 0.38
C ASN A 324 -16.78 8.24 0.93
N TYR A 325 -17.36 9.24 1.59
CA TYR A 325 -16.64 10.39 2.14
C TYR A 325 -15.57 9.99 3.16
N ASP A 326 -15.87 9.02 4.03
CA ASP A 326 -14.92 8.60 5.07
C ASP A 326 -13.68 7.93 4.47
N GLN A 327 -13.86 7.19 3.37
CA GLN A 327 -12.82 6.43 2.67
C GLN A 327 -12.01 7.32 1.71
N GLU A 328 -12.63 8.31 1.09
CA GLU A 328 -12.03 9.16 0.04
C GLU A 328 -11.97 10.63 0.46
N LYS A 329 -11.60 10.90 1.72
CA LYS A 329 -11.52 12.27 2.28
C LYS A 329 -10.72 13.23 1.41
N LYS A 330 -9.58 12.79 0.87
CA LYS A 330 -8.75 13.64 0.00
C LYS A 330 -9.47 14.03 -1.30
N LEU A 331 -10.24 13.14 -1.92
CA LEU A 331 -11.04 13.47 -3.09
C LEU A 331 -12.12 14.49 -2.72
N ALA A 332 -12.77 14.29 -1.57
CA ALA A 332 -13.78 15.21 -1.06
C ALA A 332 -13.19 16.60 -0.78
N ASP A 333 -12.04 16.67 -0.09
CA ASP A 333 -11.33 17.91 0.23
C ASP A 333 -10.87 18.64 -1.04
N ASP A 334 -10.24 17.92 -1.98
CA ASP A 334 -9.75 18.49 -3.24
C ASP A 334 -10.90 19.03 -4.13
N LEU A 335 -12.14 18.57 -3.90
CA LEU A 335 -13.36 19.00 -4.60
C LEU A 335 -14.27 19.90 -3.75
N ASP A 336 -13.79 20.40 -2.62
CA ASP A 336 -14.51 21.26 -1.68
C ASP A 336 -15.84 20.67 -1.15
N ILE A 337 -15.92 19.34 -0.99
CA ILE A 337 -17.08 18.62 -0.46
C ILE A 337 -17.05 18.67 1.07
N GLY A 338 -17.63 19.72 1.65
CA GLY A 338 -17.64 19.91 3.12
C GLY A 338 -18.86 19.37 3.87
N ALA A 339 -19.88 18.88 3.17
CA ALA A 339 -21.14 18.43 3.78
C ALA A 339 -21.74 17.23 3.04
N LEU A 340 -22.52 16.40 3.75
CA LEU A 340 -23.18 15.23 3.18
C LEU A 340 -24.70 15.26 3.41
N PRO A 341 -25.51 14.71 2.49
CA PRO A 341 -25.10 14.26 1.15
C PRO A 341 -24.77 15.45 0.24
N THR A 342 -23.81 15.26 -0.66
CA THR A 342 -23.51 16.20 -1.73
C THR A 342 -23.39 15.44 -3.04
N LEU A 343 -24.00 15.97 -4.10
CA LEU A 343 -23.86 15.44 -5.44
C LEU A 343 -22.94 16.34 -6.26
N LEU A 344 -21.98 15.75 -6.96
CA LEU A 344 -21.23 16.42 -8.02
C LEU A 344 -21.80 15.99 -9.36
N VAL A 345 -22.36 16.94 -10.10
CA VAL A 345 -22.89 16.73 -11.46
C VAL A 345 -21.86 17.22 -12.46
N ILE A 346 -21.46 16.34 -13.36
CA ILE A 346 -20.46 16.61 -14.37
C ILE A 346 -21.11 16.53 -15.76
N PRO A 347 -21.30 17.67 -16.44
CA PRO A 347 -21.76 17.68 -17.82
C PRO A 347 -20.66 17.27 -18.78
N THR A 348 -21.07 16.85 -19.98
CA THR A 348 -20.15 16.61 -21.11
C THR A 348 -19.48 17.89 -21.59
N LYS A 349 -20.12 19.06 -21.37
CA LYS A 349 -19.60 20.40 -21.69
C LYS A 349 -19.88 21.36 -20.55
N GLY A 350 -18.89 22.18 -20.20
CA GLY A 350 -19.00 23.14 -19.11
C GLY A 350 -18.33 22.66 -17.82
N LYS A 351 -18.57 23.37 -16.72
CA LYS A 351 -17.92 23.10 -15.43
C LYS A 351 -18.79 22.19 -14.55
N PRO A 352 -18.18 21.35 -13.70
CA PRO A 352 -18.90 20.58 -12.68
C PRO A 352 -19.78 21.48 -11.80
N GLN A 353 -20.94 20.97 -11.40
CA GLN A 353 -21.91 21.65 -10.54
C GLN A 353 -22.15 20.83 -9.28
N THR A 354 -22.23 21.50 -8.13
CA THR A 354 -22.40 20.84 -6.83
C THR A 354 -23.82 21.07 -6.29
N ILE A 355 -24.45 20.00 -5.82
CA ILE A 355 -25.74 20.02 -5.13
C ILE A 355 -25.54 19.56 -3.69
N VAL A 356 -25.51 20.50 -2.75
CA VAL A 356 -25.38 20.19 -1.31
C VAL A 356 -26.76 19.97 -0.71
N GLY A 357 -26.94 18.88 0.03
CA GLY A 357 -28.18 18.56 0.74
C GLY A 357 -29.42 18.52 -0.17
N PRO A 358 -29.42 17.74 -1.28
CA PRO A 358 -30.53 17.69 -2.22
C PRO A 358 -31.86 17.35 -1.55
N LYS A 359 -32.90 18.11 -1.88
CA LYS A 359 -34.29 17.74 -1.59
C LYS A 359 -34.77 16.73 -2.63
N HIS A 360 -35.54 15.74 -2.20
CA HIS A 360 -35.97 14.64 -3.07
C HIS A 360 -36.81 15.14 -4.26
N GLU A 361 -37.68 16.13 -4.04
CA GLU A 361 -38.67 16.60 -5.03
C GLU A 361 -38.03 17.36 -6.19
N GLU A 362 -36.89 18.02 -5.96
CA GLU A 362 -36.22 18.89 -6.93
C GLU A 362 -34.98 18.21 -7.57
N LEU A 363 -34.57 17.06 -7.05
CA LEU A 363 -33.29 16.45 -7.40
C LEU A 363 -33.18 16.10 -8.88
N GLU A 364 -34.19 15.41 -9.41
CA GLU A 364 -34.20 14.96 -10.80
C GLU A 364 -34.10 16.15 -11.76
N GLN A 365 -34.92 17.17 -11.55
CA GLN A 365 -34.92 18.37 -12.38
C GLN A 365 -33.54 19.05 -12.38
N ARG A 366 -32.90 19.21 -11.21
CA ARG A 366 -31.57 19.82 -11.11
C ARG A 366 -30.49 19.00 -11.81
N ILE A 367 -30.55 17.67 -11.73
CA ILE A 367 -29.63 16.79 -12.48
C ILE A 367 -29.82 17.02 -13.98
N LEU A 368 -31.04 17.06 -14.49
CA LEU A 368 -31.31 17.28 -15.92
C LEU A 368 -30.86 18.66 -16.40
N GLU A 369 -31.09 19.71 -15.61
CA GLU A 369 -30.61 21.06 -15.89
C GLU A 369 -29.08 21.12 -16.02
N TYR A 370 -28.36 20.48 -15.09
CA TYR A 370 -26.90 20.50 -15.08
C TYR A 370 -26.24 19.55 -16.08
N THR A 371 -26.91 18.46 -16.45
CA THR A 371 -26.39 17.52 -17.46
C THR A 371 -26.67 17.99 -18.90
N GLY A 372 -27.62 18.91 -19.10
CA GLY A 372 -28.04 19.38 -20.42
C GLY A 372 -29.09 18.49 -21.10
N GLU A 373 -29.56 17.44 -20.42
CA GLU A 373 -30.60 16.51 -20.87
C GLU A 373 -32.02 17.14 -20.86
N ASN A 374 -32.14 18.40 -20.43
CA ASN A 374 -33.41 19.13 -20.39
C ASN A 374 -33.87 19.67 -21.77
N THR A 375 -33.26 19.21 -22.86
CA THR A 375 -33.69 19.58 -24.21
C THR A 375 -34.92 18.78 -24.60
N LYS A 376 -36.08 19.38 -24.33
CA LYS A 376 -37.28 19.14 -25.15
C LYS A 376 -36.90 19.40 -26.61
N GLU A 377 -36.81 18.35 -27.41
CA GLU A 377 -37.25 18.42 -28.81
C GLU A 377 -38.78 18.40 -28.87
#